data_AF-X1LV79-F1
#
_entry.id   AF-X1LV79-F1
#
_cell.length_a   1.000
_cell.length_b   1.000
_cell.length_c   1.000
_cell.angle_alpha   90.00
_cell.angle_beta   90.00
_cell.angle_gamma   90.00
#
_symmetry.space_group_name_H-M   'P 1'
#
loop_
_entity.id
_entity.type
_entity.pdbx_description
1 polymer ?
#
loop_
_entity_poly.entity_id
_entity_poly.type
_entity_poly.pdbx_seq_one_letter_code
_entity_poly.pdbx_strand_id
1 'polypeptide(L)' 'MGKLRSPDGCIWDREQNHKTIKRNLIEETYEAVESIENDDYEGLKEELGDLL' A
#
# COMPACT_ATOMS: atom_id res chain seq x y z
N MET A 1 11.35 1.16 -5.03
CA MET A 1 11.64 0.37 -3.79
C MET A 1 13.11 0.27 -3.39
N GLY A 2 14.08 0.05 -4.30
CA GLY A 2 15.49 -0.20 -3.91
C GLY A 2 16.15 0.88 -3.03
N LYS A 3 15.77 2.15 -3.19
CA LYS A 3 16.24 3.26 -2.34
C LYS A 3 15.69 3.19 -0.91
N LEU A 4 14.40 2.91 -0.75
CA LEU A 4 13.71 2.80 0.55
C LEU A 4 14.28 1.67 1.40
N ARG A 5 14.61 0.54 0.76
CA ARG A 5 15.20 -0.64 1.40
C ARG A 5 16.73 -0.71 1.32
N SER A 6 17.39 0.36 0.89
CA SER A 6 18.85 0.42 0.84
C SER A 6 19.45 0.41 2.27
N PRO A 7 20.75 0.14 2.46
CA PRO A 7 21.39 0.18 3.78
C PRO A 7 21.16 1.50 4.53
N ASP A 8 21.13 2.62 3.80
CA ASP A 8 20.87 3.97 4.32
C ASP A 8 19.38 4.37 4.27
N GLY A 9 18.50 3.44 3.88
CA GLY A 9 17.06 3.62 3.81
C GLY A 9 16.36 3.50 5.16
N CYS A 10 15.04 3.65 5.17
CA CYS A 10 14.24 3.56 6.40
C CYS A 10 14.33 2.15 7.00
N ILE A 11 14.52 2.07 8.33
CA ILE A 11 14.62 0.79 9.03
C ILE A 11 13.32 -0.01 8.88
N TRP A 12 12.17 0.67 9.01
CA TRP A 12 10.86 0.03 8.89
C TRP A 12 10.67 -0.64 7.52
N ASP A 13 11.03 0.04 6.43
CA ASP A 13 10.91 -0.48 5.06
C ASP A 13 11.77 -1.73 4.84
N ARG A 14 12.95 -1.77 5.46
CA ARG A 14 13.89 -2.90 5.37
C ARG A 14 13.42 -4.13 6.14
N GLU A 15 12.70 -3.94 7.24
CA GLU A 15 12.16 -5.02 8.06
C GLU A 15 10.91 -5.66 7.45
N GLN A 16 10.25 -4.97 6.51
CA GLN A 16 9.04 -5.48 5.87
C GLN A 16 9.27 -6.75 5.04
N ASN A 17 8.36 -7.70 5.17
CA ASN A 17 8.26 -8.90 4.36
C ASN A 17 6.79 -9.22 4.04
N HIS A 18 6.53 -10.23 3.21
CA HIS A 18 5.16 -10.57 2.79
C HIS A 18 4.18 -10.81 3.95
N LYS A 19 4.66 -11.27 5.12
CA LYS A 19 3.80 -11.51 6.29
C LYS A 19 3.43 -10.21 7.00
N THR A 20 4.35 -9.26 7.08
CA THR A 20 4.14 -7.97 7.77
C THR A 20 3.27 -7.03 6.95
N ILE A 21 3.47 -6.99 5.62
CA ILE A 21 2.69 -6.12 4.72
C ILE A 21 1.27 -6.67 4.44
N LYS A 22 1.02 -7.95 4.73
CA LYS A 22 -0.27 -8.61 4.43
C LYS A 22 -1.46 -7.85 5.00
N ARG A 23 -1.31 -7.29 6.21
CA ARG A 23 -2.39 -6.55 6.86
C ARG A 23 -2.75 -5.31 6.06
N ASN A 24 -1.77 -4.45 5.78
CA ASN A 24 -1.95 -3.24 4.99
C ASN A 24 -2.53 -3.58 3.61
N LEU A 25 -1.98 -4.59 2.92
CA LEU A 25 -2.53 -5.03 1.63
C LEU A 25 -4.03 -5.37 1.68
N ILE A 26 -4.48 -6.03 2.76
CA ILE A 26 -5.90 -6.35 2.94
C ILE A 26 -6.70 -5.06 3.18
N GLU A 27 -6.21 -4.16 4.03
CA GLU A 27 -6.82 -2.85 4.32
C GLU A 27 -6.99 -2.04 3.01
N GLU A 28 -5.91 -1.77 2.28
CA GLU A 28 -5.97 -1.00 1.01
C GLU A 28 -6.86 -1.67 -0.06
N THR A 29 -6.93 -3.01 -0.07
CA THR A 29 -7.83 -3.72 -1.00
C THR A 29 -9.29 -3.42 -0.69
N TYR A 30 -9.66 -3.34 0.59
CA TYR A 30 -11.03 -2.98 0.98
C TYR A 30 -11.32 -1.52 0.66
N GLU A 31 -10.37 -0.61 0.88
CA GLU A 31 -10.53 0.83 0.57
C GLU A 31 -10.67 1.06 -0.95
N ALA A 32 -9.90 0.33 -1.77
CA ALA A 32 -10.05 0.36 -3.22
C ALA A 32 -11.41 -0.19 -3.69
N VAL A 33 -11.91 -1.26 -3.06
CA VAL A 33 -13.24 -1.81 -3.35
C VAL A 33 -14.33 -0.81 -2.95
N GLU A 34 -14.24 -0.19 -1.78
CA GLU A 34 -15.18 0.82 -1.32
C GLU A 34 -15.22 2.03 -2.28
N SER A 35 -14.06 2.48 -2.75
CA SER A 35 -13.96 3.56 -3.74
C SER A 35 -14.67 3.20 -5.06
N ILE A 36 -14.57 1.94 -5.51
CA ILE A 36 -15.31 1.45 -6.68
C ILE A 36 -16.82 1.45 -6.42
N GLU A 37 -17.26 0.94 -5.26
CA GLU A 37 -18.69 0.85 -4.91
C GLU A 37 -19.35 2.22 -4.80
N ASN A 38 -18.59 3.25 -4.44
CA ASN A 38 -19.06 4.62 -4.25
C ASN A 38 -18.90 5.53 -5.48
N ASP A 39 -18.41 5.02 -6.62
CA ASP A 39 -18.02 5.83 -7.80
C ASP A 39 -17.02 6.96 -7.44
N ASP A 40 -16.19 6.75 -6.42
CA ASP A 40 -15.16 7.72 -5.99
C ASP A 40 -13.86 7.49 -6.75
N TYR A 41 -13.73 8.16 -7.89
CA TYR A 41 -12.56 8.04 -8.77
C TYR A 41 -11.29 8.69 -8.19
N GLU A 42 -11.42 9.68 -7.30
CA GLU A 42 -10.24 10.28 -6.66
C GLU A 42 -9.73 9.36 -5.55
N GLY A 43 -10.63 8.81 -4.72
CA GLY A 43 -10.28 7.77 -3.74
C GLY A 43 -9.69 6.53 -4.41
N LEU A 44 -10.32 6.02 -5.47
CA LEU A 44 -9.79 4.85 -6.20
C LEU A 44 -8.37 5.08 -6.73
N LYS A 45 -8.06 6.29 -7.17
CA LYS A 45 -6.71 6.64 -7.63
C LYS A 45 -5.70 6.70 -6.49
N GLU A 46 -6.11 7.16 -5.31
CA GLU A 46 -5.31 7.16 -4.08
C GLU A 46 -4.97 5.73 -3.67
N GLU A 47 -5.97 4.86 -3.52
CA GLU A 47 -5.76 3.48 -3.03
C GLU A 47 -4.98 2.61 -4.01
N LEU A 48 -5.19 2.79 -5.32
CA LEU A 48 -4.35 2.13 -6.32
C LEU A 48 -2.90 2.64 -6.29
N GLY A 49 -2.68 3.87 -5.82
CA GLY A 49 -1.35 4.41 -5.56
C GLY A 49 -0.66 3.71 -4.39
N ASP A 50 -1.39 3.39 -3.33
CA ASP A 50 -0.85 2.69 -2.17
C ASP A 50 -0.53 1.21 -2.45
N LEU A 51 -1.16 0.62 -3.46
CA LEU A 51 -0.88 -0.74 -3.93
C LEU A 51 0.34 -0.88 -4.86
N LEU A 52 0.80 0.19 -5.53
CA LEU A 52 1.78 0.14 -6.65
C LEU A 52 3.15 0.75 -6.34
#